data_AF-T1C8Z6-F1
#
_entry.id   AF-T1C8Z6-F1
#
_cell.length_a   1.000
_cell.length_b   1.000
_cell.length_c   1.000
_cell.angle_alpha   90.00
_cell.angle_beta   90.00
_cell.angle_gamma   90.00
#
_symmetry.space_group_name_H-M   'P 1'
#
loop_
_entity.id
_entity.type
_entity.pdbx_description
1 polymer ?
#
loop_
_entity_poly.entity_id
_entity_poly.type
_entity_poly.pdbx_seq_one_letter_code
_entity_poly.pdbx_strand_id
1 'polypeptide(L)'
;NLTEIVGLDPETNELITNAVYSWNPADDTFLYSGHSYIYERVAISKNWTMRDMDKEVKRRTEILEYLRWKEGRATRQNPFSHRDVGRVVASYYKDPQAAVEDTRVEMGKAKGGSTASRAPGQRP
;
A
#
# COMPACT_ATOMS: atom_id res chain seq x y z
N ASN A 1 -0.31 -6.56 16.00
CA ASN A 1 -0.08 -5.29 16.74
C ASN A 1 1.18 -4.64 16.18
N LEU A 2 1.14 -3.34 15.88
CA LEU A 2 2.31 -2.53 15.51
C LEU A 2 2.53 -1.46 16.57
N THR A 3 3.69 -1.49 17.22
CA THR A 3 4.05 -0.56 18.30
C THR A 3 5.30 0.23 17.93
N GLU A 4 5.22 1.55 18.07
CA GLU A 4 6.36 2.46 17.99
C GLU A 4 6.99 2.63 19.37
N ILE A 5 8.32 2.61 19.41
CA ILE A 5 9.08 3.10 20.56
C ILE A 5 9.31 4.58 20.34
N VAL A 6 8.82 5.40 21.27
CA VAL A 6 8.89 6.87 21.20
C VAL A 6 10.11 7.37 21.95
N GLY A 7 10.37 6.84 23.13
CA GLY A 7 11.50 7.25 23.97
C GLY A 7 11.51 6.57 25.33
N LEU A 8 12.22 7.19 26.27
CA LEU A 8 12.31 6.78 27.67
C LEU A 8 11.80 7.93 28.53
N ASP A 9 10.99 7.63 29.53
CA ASP A 9 10.64 8.59 30.58
C ASP A 9 11.88 8.85 31.45
N PRO A 10 12.35 10.11 31.57
CA PRO A 10 13.58 10.43 32.30
C PRO A 10 13.45 10.32 33.83
N GLU A 11 12.24 10.32 34.38
CA GLU A 11 12.00 10.21 35.82
C GLU A 11 11.91 8.74 36.25
N THR A 12 11.24 7.91 35.45
CA THR A 12 10.93 6.51 35.82
C THR A 12 11.82 5.48 35.14
N ASN A 13 12.57 5.85 34.09
CA ASN A 13 13.25 4.92 33.18
C ASN A 13 12.31 3.92 32.50
N GLU A 14 11.03 4.25 32.33
CA GLU A 14 10.07 3.42 31.59
C GLU A 14 10.07 3.76 30.09
N LEU A 15 9.76 2.76 29.25
CA LEU A 15 9.64 2.94 27.81
C LEU A 15 8.32 3.62 27.45
N ILE A 16 8.40 4.73 26.73
CA ILE A 16 7.25 5.39 26.13
C ILE A 16 6.98 4.71 24.78
N THR A 17 5.78 4.14 24.63
CA THR A 17 5.37 3.41 23.42
C THR A 17 4.04 3.92 22.87
N ASN A 18 3.82 3.73 21.57
CA ASN A 18 2.57 4.05 20.88
C ASN A 18 2.10 2.84 20.07
N ALA A 19 0.92 2.30 20.36
CA ALA A 19 0.31 1.24 19.58
C ALA A 19 -0.40 1.84 18.36
N VAL A 20 0.28 1.85 17.20
CA VAL A 20 -0.17 2.51 15.97
C VAL A 20 -1.24 1.71 15.25
N TYR A 21 -1.10 0.38 15.22
CA TYR A 21 -2.11 -0.51 14.65
C TYR A 21 -2.45 -1.65 15.60
N SER A 22 -3.73 -1.80 15.92
CA SER A 22 -4.26 -2.96 16.64
C SER A 22 -4.95 -3.92 15.67
N TRP A 23 -4.92 -5.21 15.98
CA TRP A 23 -5.66 -6.23 15.23
C TRP A 23 -7.00 -6.48 15.93
N ASN A 24 -8.10 -6.44 15.18
CA ASN A 24 -9.40 -6.88 15.61
C ASN A 24 -9.61 -8.34 15.19
N PRO A 25 -9.54 -9.31 16.11
CA PRO A 25 -9.68 -10.72 15.77
C PRO A 25 -11.10 -11.10 15.33
N ALA A 26 -12.11 -10.28 15.63
CA ALA A 26 -13.51 -10.61 15.33
C ALA A 26 -13.82 -10.56 13.83
N ASP A 27 -13.17 -9.68 13.08
CA ASP A 27 -13.40 -9.44 11.65
C ASP A 27 -12.11 -9.44 10.81
N ASP A 28 -10.99 -9.82 11.42
CA ASP A 28 -9.65 -9.85 10.81
C ASP A 28 -9.22 -8.50 10.22
N THR A 29 -9.55 -7.40 10.90
CA THR A 29 -9.18 -6.04 10.48
C THR A 29 -8.03 -5.47 11.31
N PHE A 30 -7.33 -4.50 10.73
CA PHE A 30 -6.34 -3.69 11.43
C PHE A 30 -6.86 -2.27 11.61
N LEU A 31 -6.88 -1.78 12.85
CA LEU A 31 -7.35 -0.45 13.21
C LEU A 31 -6.15 0.48 13.40
N TYR A 32 -6.12 1.59 12.67
CA TYR A 32 -5.12 2.65 12.87
C TYR A 32 -5.51 3.51 14.07
N SER A 33 -4.57 3.78 14.98
CA SER A 33 -4.79 4.59 16.19
C SER A 33 -5.08 6.06 15.91
N GLY A 34 -4.83 6.53 14.68
CA GLY A 34 -4.97 7.92 14.27
C GLY A 34 -3.67 8.71 14.34
N HIS A 35 -2.63 8.19 15.00
CA HIS A 35 -1.38 8.93 15.23
C HIS A 35 -0.13 8.05 15.15
N SER A 36 0.91 8.56 14.48
CA SER A 36 2.22 7.93 14.35
C SER A 36 3.32 8.97 14.54
N TYR A 37 4.17 8.76 15.55
CA TYR A 37 5.34 9.59 15.81
C TYR A 37 6.43 9.37 14.75
N ILE A 38 6.45 8.19 14.10
CA ILE A 38 7.35 7.96 12.96
C ILE A 38 6.90 8.81 11.76
N TYR A 39 5.61 8.87 11.45
CA TYR A 39 5.11 9.69 10.35
C TYR A 39 5.40 11.17 10.57
N GLU A 40 5.23 11.68 11.79
CA GLU A 40 5.61 13.07 12.12
C GLU A 40 7.10 13.32 11.91
N ARG A 41 7.97 12.43 12.40
CA ARG A 41 9.43 12.54 12.21
C ARG A 41 9.82 12.53 10.73
N VAL A 42 9.22 11.65 9.94
CA VAL A 42 9.44 11.60 8.48
C VAL A 42 8.95 12.88 7.82
N ALA A 43 7.75 13.35 8.18
CA ALA A 43 7.19 14.58 7.63
C ALA A 43 8.10 15.79 7.92
N ILE A 44 8.57 15.94 9.17
CA ILE A 44 9.53 16.98 9.56
C ILE A 44 10.82 16.87 8.74
N SER A 45 11.41 15.66 8.65
CA SER A 45 12.67 15.46 7.91
C SER A 45 12.58 15.81 6.42
N LYS A 46 11.37 15.70 5.85
CA LYS A 46 11.09 15.99 4.44
C LYS A 46 10.45 17.36 4.22
N ASN A 47 10.28 18.14 5.28
CA ASN A 47 9.57 19.42 5.26
C ASN A 47 8.17 19.30 4.64
N TRP A 48 7.47 18.23 5.01
CA TRP A 48 6.12 17.88 4.57
C TRP A 48 5.09 18.22 5.63
N THR A 49 3.88 18.55 5.18
CA THR A 49 2.71 18.58 6.07
C THR A 49 2.23 17.15 6.36
N MET A 50 1.46 16.94 7.42
CA MET A 50 0.82 15.63 7.67
C MET A 50 -0.12 15.21 6.54
N ARG A 51 -0.69 16.18 5.80
CA ARG A 51 -1.46 15.93 4.59
C ARG A 51 -0.58 15.36 3.46
N ASP A 52 0.65 15.82 3.32
CA ASP A 52 1.57 15.29 2.31
C ASP A 52 2.09 13.90 2.70
N MET A 53 2.30 13.66 4.00
CA MET A 53 2.60 12.33 4.52
C MET A 53 1.45 11.35 4.24
N ASP A 54 0.20 11.74 4.49
CA ASP A 54 -0.99 10.94 4.16
C ASP A 54 -1.08 10.64 2.65
N LYS A 55 -0.82 11.63 1.78
CA LYS A 55 -0.75 11.40 0.33
C LYS A 55 0.32 10.37 -0.04
N GLU A 56 1.50 10.45 0.56
CA GLU A 56 2.58 9.49 0.31
C GLU A 56 2.22 8.09 0.78
N VAL A 57 1.65 7.94 1.98
CA VAL A 57 1.17 6.64 2.50
C VAL A 57 0.11 6.06 1.56
N LYS A 58 -0.90 6.85 1.18
CA LYS A 58 -1.95 6.42 0.23
C LYS A 58 -1.35 5.98 -1.10
N ARG A 59 -0.37 6.71 -1.62
CA ARG A 59 0.32 6.36 -2.86
C ARG A 59 1.05 5.02 -2.75
N ARG A 60 1.72 4.76 -1.62
CA ARG A 60 2.38 3.46 -1.37
C ARG A 60 1.37 2.32 -1.17
N THR A 61 0.25 2.60 -0.51
CA THR A 61 -0.85 1.64 -0.41
C THR A 61 -1.36 1.24 -1.79
N GLU A 62 -1.53 2.19 -2.71
CA GLU A 62 -1.95 1.91 -4.09
C GLU A 62 -0.97 0.98 -4.83
N ILE A 63 0.34 1.15 -4.62
CA ILE A 63 1.36 0.25 -5.15
C ILE A 63 1.22 -1.18 -4.58
N LEU A 64 0.97 -1.32 -3.28
CA LEU A 64 0.77 -2.62 -2.65
C LEU A 64 -0.53 -3.28 -3.13
N GLU A 65 -1.58 -2.49 -3.33
CA GLU A 65 -2.85 -2.92 -3.91
C GLU A 65 -2.67 -3.46 -5.34
N TYR A 66 -1.85 -2.80 -6.15
CA TYR A 66 -1.46 -3.29 -7.47
C TYR A 66 -0.67 -4.60 -7.41
N LEU A 67 0.27 -4.74 -6.46
CA LEU A 67 1.01 -5.98 -6.27
C LEU A 67 0.09 -7.14 -5.88
N ARG A 68 -0.86 -6.91 -4.97
CA ARG A 68 -1.91 -7.88 -4.62
C ARG A 68 -2.77 -8.25 -5.83
N TRP A 69 -3.13 -7.26 -6.64
CA TRP A 69 -3.87 -7.46 -7.89
C TRP A 69 -3.10 -8.32 -8.90
N LYS A 70 -1.78 -8.14 -9.00
CA LYS A 70 -0.89 -8.96 -9.84
C LYS A 70 -0.80 -10.38 -9.32
N GLU A 71 -0.61 -10.54 -8.01
CA GLU A 71 -0.55 -11.85 -7.36
C GLU A 71 -1.82 -12.65 -7.60
N GLY A 72 -3.00 -12.03 -7.43
CA GLY A 72 -4.30 -12.68 -7.70
C GLY A 72 -4.52 -13.08 -9.17
N ARG A 73 -3.65 -12.65 -10.10
CA ARG A 73 -3.65 -13.03 -11.53
C ARG A 73 -2.48 -13.92 -11.92
N ALA A 74 -1.64 -14.29 -10.96
CA ALA A 74 -0.54 -15.20 -11.22
C ALA A 74 -1.07 -16.52 -11.78
N THR A 75 -0.40 -17.03 -12.80
CA THR A 75 -0.67 -18.36 -13.36
C THR A 75 0.59 -19.20 -13.30
N ARG A 76 0.48 -20.48 -13.62
CA ARG A 76 1.66 -21.35 -13.71
C ARG A 76 2.64 -20.86 -14.80
N GLN A 77 2.14 -20.24 -15.86
CA GLN A 77 2.94 -19.70 -16.96
C GLN A 77 3.50 -18.31 -16.64
N ASN A 78 2.83 -17.54 -15.78
CA ASN A 78 3.26 -16.23 -15.33
C ASN A 78 3.15 -16.12 -13.79
N PRO A 79 4.11 -16.70 -13.05
CA PRO A 79 4.05 -16.72 -11.60
C PRO A 79 4.39 -15.35 -11.02
N PHE A 80 3.75 -15.00 -9.90
CA PHE A 80 4.12 -13.86 -9.09
C PHE A 80 5.22 -14.25 -8.11
N SER A 81 6.20 -13.37 -7.91
CA SER A 81 7.35 -13.64 -7.04
C SER A 81 7.84 -12.37 -6.34
N HIS A 82 8.71 -12.54 -5.33
CA HIS A 82 9.39 -11.42 -4.68
C HIS A 82 10.17 -10.51 -5.66
N ARG A 83 10.57 -11.02 -6.83
CA ARG A 83 11.22 -10.22 -7.88
C ARG A 83 10.28 -9.19 -8.48
N ASP A 84 8.98 -9.50 -8.58
CA ASP A 84 7.97 -8.56 -9.06
C ASP A 84 7.79 -7.41 -8.06
N VAL A 85 7.76 -7.73 -6.77
CA VAL A 85 7.78 -6.72 -5.70
C VAL A 85 9.02 -5.83 -5.82
N GLY A 86 10.21 -6.43 -5.93
CA GLY A 86 11.46 -5.68 -6.04
C GLY A 86 11.48 -4.71 -7.24
N ARG A 87 10.98 -5.14 -8.41
CA ARG A 87 10.88 -4.29 -9.61
C ARG A 87 9.95 -3.09 -9.39
N VAL A 88 8.77 -3.33 -8.84
CA VAL A 88 7.77 -2.26 -8.61
C VAL A 88 8.27 -1.28 -7.56
N VAL A 89 8.86 -1.78 -6.46
CA VAL A 89 9.46 -0.94 -5.42
C VAL A 89 10.61 -0.10 -6.00
N ALA A 90 11.51 -0.70 -6.77
CA ALA A 90 12.60 0.03 -7.43
C ALA A 90 12.09 1.11 -8.39
N SER A 91 11.02 0.82 -9.16
CA SER A 91 10.37 1.81 -10.03
C SER A 91 9.81 2.98 -9.22
N TYR A 92 9.12 2.70 -8.10
CA TYR A 92 8.58 3.73 -7.21
C TYR A 92 9.67 4.62 -6.61
N TYR A 93 10.81 4.05 -6.20
CA TYR A 93 11.94 4.85 -5.70
C TYR A 93 12.55 5.75 -6.78
N LYS A 94 12.51 5.33 -8.05
CA LYS A 94 13.02 6.11 -9.18
C LYS A 94 12.09 7.26 -9.56
N ASP A 95 10.80 6.96 -9.72
CA ASP A 95 9.75 7.94 -10.04
C ASP A 95 8.40 7.48 -9.46
N PRO A 96 7.99 8.03 -8.30
CA PRO A 96 6.73 7.65 -7.67
C PRO A 96 5.49 7.98 -8.50
N GLN A 97 5.52 9.04 -9.32
CA GLN A 97 4.35 9.46 -10.10
C GLN A 97 4.17 8.54 -11.30
N ALA A 98 5.24 8.32 -12.07
CA ALA A 98 5.21 7.41 -13.21
C ALA A 98 4.85 5.98 -12.77
N ALA A 99 5.45 5.49 -11.67
CA ALA A 99 5.19 4.14 -11.17
C ALA A 99 3.70 3.92 -10.86
N VAL A 100 3.04 4.89 -10.21
CA VAL A 100 1.60 4.78 -9.88
C VAL A 100 0.75 4.86 -11.13
N GLU A 101 1.07 5.75 -12.06
CA GLU A 101 0.32 5.85 -13.31
C GLU A 101 0.41 4.54 -14.11
N ASP A 102 1.59 3.93 -14.20
CA ASP A 102 1.78 2.62 -14.82
C ASP A 102 0.88 1.55 -14.18
N THR A 103 0.79 1.53 -12.83
CA THR A 103 -0.11 0.59 -12.13
C THR A 103 -1.58 0.80 -12.50
N ARG A 104 -2.03 2.07 -12.58
CA ARG A 104 -3.42 2.43 -12.93
C ARG A 104 -3.75 2.03 -14.36
N VAL A 105 -2.83 2.30 -15.28
CA VAL A 105 -2.97 1.94 -16.71
C VAL A 105 -3.10 0.43 -16.86
N GLU A 106 -2.24 -0.35 -16.22
CA GLU A 106 -2.29 -1.82 -16.30
C GLU A 106 -3.59 -2.39 -15.70
N MET A 107 -3.99 -1.91 -14.52
CA MET A 107 -5.25 -2.31 -13.88
C MET A 107 -6.48 -1.87 -14.69
N GLY A 108 -6.41 -0.73 -15.38
CA GLY A 108 -7.46 -0.21 -16.27
C GLY A 108 -7.61 -1.03 -17.56
N LYS A 109 -6.50 -1.38 -18.20
CA LYS A 109 -6.50 -2.24 -19.41
C LYS A 109 -7.18 -3.59 -19.15
N ALA A 110 -6.97 -4.18 -17.97
CA ALA A 110 -7.62 -5.43 -17.60
C ALA A 110 -9.14 -5.33 -17.43
N LYS A 111 -9.67 -4.16 -17.03
CA LYS A 111 -11.12 -3.93 -16.93
C LYS A 111 -11.76 -3.71 -18.31
N GLY A 112 -11.06 -3.05 -19.24
CA GLY A 112 -11.54 -2.78 -20.60
C GLY A 112 -11.55 -4.00 -21.54
N GLY A 113 -10.72 -5.02 -21.27
CA GLY A 113 -10.67 -6.25 -22.07
C GLY A 113 -11.80 -7.25 -21.84
N SER A 114 -12.64 -7.05 -20.82
CA SER A 114 -13.69 -8.01 -20.43
C SER A 114 -15.04 -7.81 -21.14
N THR A 115 -15.22 -6.79 -21.97
CA THR A 115 -16.50 -6.48 -22.65
C THR A 115 -16.55 -6.88 -24.13
N ALA A 116 -15.49 -7.47 -24.69
CA ALA A 116 -15.43 -7.88 -26.09
C ALA A 116 -15.56 -9.41 -26.28
N SER A 117 -16.62 -10.02 -25.74
CA SER A 117 -17.06 -11.35 -26.20
C SER A 117 -18.57 -11.55 -26.03
N ARG A 118 -19.37 -10.87 -26.83
CA ARG A 118 -20.75 -11.29 -27.07
C ARG A 118 -21.09 -11.01 -28.52
N ALA A 119 -20.98 -12.04 -29.35
CA ALA A 119 -21.44 -11.99 -30.74
C ALA A 119 -22.99 -11.85 -30.76
N PRO A 120 -23.56 -10.99 -31.61
CA PRO A 120 -25.00 -10.84 -31.72
C PRO A 120 -25.54 -11.88 -32.70
N GLY A 121 -26.31 -12.85 -32.22
CA GLY A 121 -26.99 -13.77 -33.12
C GLY A 121 -27.37 -15.10 -32.48
N GLN A 122 -28.34 -15.08 -31.58
CA GLN A 122 -29.29 -16.18 -31.36
C GLN A 122 -30.44 -15.65 -30.51
N ARG A 123 -31.61 -15.52 -31.12
CA ARG A 123 -32.90 -15.51 -30.40
C ARG A 123 -33.58 -16.86 -30.68
N PRO A 124 -34.37 -17.37 -29.71
CA PRO A 124 -35.15 -18.58 -29.89
C PRO A 124 -36.22 -18.42 -30.97
#